data_AF-A0AA36I769-F1
#
_entry.id   AF-A0AA36I769-F1
#
_cell.length_a   1.000
_cell.length_b   1.000
_cell.length_c   1.000
_cell.angle_alpha   90.00
_cell.angle_beta   90.00
_cell.angle_gamma   90.00
#
_symmetry.space_group_name_H-M   'P 1'
#
loop_
_entity.id
_entity.type
_entity.pdbx_description
1 polymer ?
#
loop_
_entity_poly.entity_id
_entity_poly.type
_entity_poly.pdbx_seq_one_letter_code
_entity_poly.pdbx_strand_id
1 'polypeptide(L)'
;MLVQLAAEAVAVLLGRSCKSWPDCAKMMNPPWDFLKELKEFNKDEIPESRLMEVEWYVHHPELTAENVSRVSRAATVFVVWVHGVYKYGMAKAQAQRRAATK
;
A
#
# COMPACT_ATOMS: atom_id res chain seq x y z
N MET A 1 -8.88 -12.61 -5.16
CA MET A 1 -7.55 -13.23 -4.97
C MET A 1 -6.74 -12.35 -4.03
N LEU A 2 -6.16 -12.89 -2.95
CA LEU A 2 -5.42 -12.08 -1.96
C LEU A 2 -4.21 -11.34 -2.54
N VAL A 3 -3.51 -11.97 -3.49
CA VAL A 3 -2.35 -11.36 -4.17
C VAL A 3 -2.77 -10.14 -5.00
N GLN A 4 -3.94 -10.20 -5.66
CA GLN A 4 -4.47 -9.07 -6.41
C GLN A 4 -4.82 -7.92 -5.48
N LEU A 5 -5.54 -8.17 -4.38
CA LEU A 5 -5.88 -7.14 -3.39
C LEU A 5 -4.63 -6.47 -2.81
N ALA A 6 -3.57 -7.23 -2.53
CA ALA A 6 -2.29 -6.68 -2.08
C ALA A 6 -1.66 -5.76 -3.14
N ALA A 7 -1.70 -6.15 -4.42
CA ALA A 7 -1.16 -5.35 -5.51
C ALA A 7 -1.99 -4.08 -5.78
N GLU A 8 -3.31 -4.17 -5.68
CA GLU A 8 -4.23 -3.02 -5.78
C GLU A 8 -3.95 -2.00 -4.68
N ALA A 9 -3.76 -2.45 -3.44
CA ALA A 9 -3.42 -1.57 -2.32
C ALA A 9 -2.09 -0.83 -2.52
N VAL A 10 -1.09 -1.49 -3.10
CA VAL A 10 0.17 -0.84 -3.49
C VAL A 10 -0.06 0.18 -4.60
N ALA A 11 -0.86 -0.16 -5.62
CA ALA A 11 -1.16 0.75 -6.71
C ALA A 11 -1.82 2.05 -6.21
N VAL A 12 -2.79 1.95 -5.30
CA VAL A 12 -3.46 3.10 -4.66
C VAL A 12 -2.44 4.02 -3.98
N LEU A 13 -1.51 3.46 -3.20
CA LEU A 13 -0.48 4.26 -2.54
C LEU A 13 0.45 4.97 -3.53
N LEU A 14 0.79 4.29 -4.64
CA LEU A 14 1.55 4.86 -5.76
C LEU A 14 0.76 5.90 -6.58
N GLY A 15 -0.52 6.13 -6.28
CA GLY A 15 -1.39 7.03 -7.06
C GLY A 15 -1.77 6.46 -8.43
N ARG A 16 -1.70 5.14 -8.57
CA ARG A 16 -2.11 4.37 -9.76
C ARG A 16 -3.37 3.58 -9.43
N SER A 17 -4.02 3.05 -10.46
CA SER A 17 -5.08 2.07 -10.28
C SER A 17 -4.78 0.85 -11.14
N CYS A 18 -4.90 -0.34 -10.55
CA CYS A 18 -5.01 -1.59 -11.29
C CYS A 18 -6.31 -2.24 -10.83
N LYS A 19 -7.13 -2.72 -11.77
CA LYS A 19 -8.45 -3.31 -11.47
C LYS A 19 -8.51 -4.81 -11.77
N SER A 20 -7.49 -5.31 -12.43
CA SER A 20 -7.37 -6.69 -12.85
C SER A 20 -5.97 -7.21 -12.56
N TRP A 21 -5.85 -8.52 -12.33
CA TRP A 21 -4.55 -9.14 -12.13
C TRP A 21 -3.54 -8.89 -13.27
N PRO A 22 -3.92 -8.97 -14.57
CA PRO A 22 -3.02 -8.60 -15.66
C PRO A 22 -2.50 -7.16 -15.58
N ASP A 23 -3.35 -6.20 -15.22
CA ASP A 23 -2.94 -4.80 -15.08
C ASP A 23 -1.96 -4.61 -13.92
N CYS A 24 -2.24 -5.26 -12.78
CA CYS A 24 -1.35 -5.21 -11.62
C CYS A 24 -0.01 -5.90 -11.94
N ALA A 25 -0.02 -7.04 -12.65
CA ALA A 25 1.18 -7.72 -13.08
C ALA A 25 2.02 -6.86 -14.03
N LYS A 26 1.39 -6.13 -14.94
CA LYS A 26 2.06 -5.18 -15.83
C LYS A 26 2.66 -4.01 -15.06
N MET A 27 1.97 -3.48 -14.05
CA MET A 27 2.50 -2.42 -13.18
C MET A 27 3.77 -2.85 -12.44
N MET A 28 3.84 -4.12 -12.01
CA MET A 28 4.99 -4.68 -11.31
C MET A 28 6.16 -5.06 -12.25
N ASN A 29 6.00 -4.90 -13.56
CA ASN A 29 7.01 -5.27 -14.54
C ASN A 29 7.67 -4.01 -15.14
N PRO A 30 9.01 -3.88 -15.09
CA PRO A 30 9.99 -4.86 -14.59
C PRO A 30 10.12 -4.87 -13.05
N PRO A 31 10.34 -6.05 -12.43
CA PRO A 31 10.37 -6.18 -10.96
C PRO A 31 11.42 -5.32 -10.27
N TRP A 32 12.59 -5.12 -10.89
CA TRP A 32 13.69 -4.36 -10.31
C TRP A 32 13.36 -2.87 -10.17
N ASP A 33 12.79 -2.29 -11.23
CA ASP A 33 12.40 -0.88 -11.22
C ASP A 33 11.21 -0.66 -10.28
N PHE A 34 10.26 -1.60 -10.25
CA PHE A 34 9.15 -1.55 -9.31
C PHE A 34 9.62 -1.58 -7.85
N LEU A 35 10.54 -2.48 -7.49
CA LEU A 35 11.10 -2.52 -6.13
C LEU A 35 11.90 -1.26 -5.80
N LYS A 36 12.59 -0.67 -6.78
CA LYS A 36 13.28 0.60 -6.62
C LYS A 36 12.28 1.73 -6.34
N GLU A 37 11.17 1.78 -7.07
CA GLU A 37 10.09 2.74 -6.85
C GLU A 37 9.51 2.62 -5.43
N LEU A 38 9.24 1.41 -4.94
CA LEU A 38 8.75 1.19 -3.57
C LEU A 38 9.75 1.65 -2.50
N LYS A 39 11.05 1.55 -2.77
CA LYS A 39 12.12 1.95 -1.86
C LYS A 39 12.32 3.47 -1.85
N GLU A 40 12.21 4.10 -3.02
CA GLU A 40 12.35 5.54 -3.21
C GLU A 40 11.03 6.30 -2.95
N PHE A 41 9.94 5.58 -2.70
CA PHE A 41 8.61 6.15 -2.47
C PHE A 41 8.63 7.18 -1.34
N ASN A 42 8.20 8.40 -1.68
CA ASN A 42 8.13 9.50 -0.75
C ASN A 42 6.90 9.38 0.16
N LYS A 43 7.06 8.69 1.28
CA LYS A 43 6.02 8.54 2.31
C LYS A 43 5.57 9.86 2.98
N ASP A 44 6.31 10.94 2.78
CA ASP A 44 6.00 12.24 3.36
C ASP A 44 4.98 13.04 2.55
N GLU A 45 4.80 12.73 1.27
CA GLU A 45 3.91 13.45 0.34
C GLU A 45 2.66 12.64 -0.04
N ILE A 46 2.21 11.76 0.86
CA ILE A 46 0.97 11.00 0.63
C ILE A 46 -0.23 11.89 0.97
N PRO A 47 -1.10 12.21 0.00
CA PRO A 47 -2.32 12.96 0.27
C PRO A 47 -3.30 12.13 1.09
N GLU A 48 -4.09 12.79 1.93
CA GLU A 48 -5.06 12.12 2.80
C GLU A 48 -6.07 11.28 2.02
N SER A 49 -6.45 11.71 0.80
CA SER A 49 -7.34 10.93 -0.07
C SER A 49 -6.81 9.53 -0.38
N ARG A 50 -5.50 9.38 -0.63
CA ARG A 50 -4.88 8.06 -0.86
C ARG A 50 -4.83 7.22 0.42
N LEU A 51 -4.65 7.86 1.58
CA LEU A 51 -4.69 7.15 2.87
C LEU A 51 -6.10 6.62 3.17
N MET A 52 -7.14 7.40 2.88
CA MET A 52 -8.53 6.96 3.02
C MET A 52 -8.88 5.83 2.03
N GLU A 53 -8.37 5.90 0.79
CA GLU A 53 -8.62 4.85 -0.20
C GLU A 53 -7.92 3.54 0.17
N VAL A 54 -6.69 3.59 0.68
CA VAL A 54 -5.97 2.38 1.10
C VAL A 54 -6.49 1.79 2.41
N GLU A 55 -7.19 2.58 3.24
CA GLU A 55 -7.73 2.17 4.53
C GLU A 55 -8.62 0.93 4.41
N TRP A 56 -9.48 0.89 3.39
CA TRP A 56 -10.32 -0.28 3.07
C TRP A 56 -9.50 -1.57 2.95
N TYR A 57 -8.35 -1.52 2.27
CA TYR A 57 -7.49 -2.68 2.07
C TYR A 57 -6.77 -3.06 3.36
N VAL A 58 -6.26 -2.09 4.11
CA VAL A 58 -5.53 -2.31 5.37
C VAL A 58 -6.41 -2.95 6.45
N HIS A 59 -7.70 -2.60 6.47
CA HIS A 59 -8.68 -3.18 7.39
C HIS A 59 -9.35 -4.45 6.88
N HIS A 60 -9.03 -4.91 5.67
CA HIS A 60 -9.60 -6.12 5.12
C HIS A 60 -9.15 -7.35 5.94
N PRO A 61 -10.08 -8.14 6.51
CA PRO A 61 -9.75 -9.19 7.48
C PRO A 61 -8.89 -10.31 6.87
N GLU A 62 -8.99 -10.51 5.56
CA GLU A 62 -8.18 -11.51 4.86
C GLU A 62 -6.82 -10.98 4.38
N LEU A 63 -6.61 -9.66 4.32
CA LEU A 63 -5.38 -9.05 3.81
C LEU A 63 -4.34 -8.90 4.92
N THR A 64 -4.08 -10.00 5.63
CA THR A 64 -3.06 -10.04 6.68
C THR A 64 -1.78 -10.69 6.14
N ALA A 65 -0.63 -10.31 6.70
CA ALA A 65 0.65 -10.91 6.31
C ALA A 65 0.63 -12.45 6.48
N GLU A 66 -0.02 -12.94 7.52
CA GLU A 66 -0.19 -14.38 7.77
C GLU A 66 -1.00 -15.05 6.66
N ASN A 67 -2.20 -14.54 6.36
CA ASN A 67 -3.06 -15.12 5.33
C ASN A 67 -2.42 -15.05 3.94
N VAL A 68 -1.78 -13.93 3.61
CA VAL A 68 -1.09 -13.76 2.33
C VAL A 68 0.15 -14.64 2.23
N SER A 69 0.88 -14.89 3.32
CA SER A 69 2.06 -15.77 3.30
C SER A 69 1.75 -17.20 2.90
N ARG A 70 0.54 -17.68 3.22
CA ARG A 70 0.04 -19.01 2.83
C ARG A 70 -0.18 -19.14 1.32
N VAL A 71 -0.37 -18.01 0.63
CA VAL A 71 -0.61 -17.95 -0.84
C VAL A 71 0.65 -17.51 -1.59
N SER A 72 1.34 -16.48 -1.11
CA SER A 72 2.54 -15.92 -1.74
C SER A 72 3.42 -15.17 -0.74
N ARG A 73 4.64 -15.67 -0.56
CA ARG A 73 5.69 -15.02 0.24
C ARG A 73 6.10 -13.66 -0.34
N ALA A 74 6.15 -13.54 -1.67
CA ALA A 74 6.43 -12.26 -2.34
C ALA A 74 5.33 -11.22 -2.05
N ALA A 75 4.07 -11.61 -2.13
CA ALA A 75 2.94 -10.71 -1.85
C ALA A 75 2.88 -10.27 -0.37
N THR A 76 3.47 -11.06 0.54
CA THR A 76 3.56 -10.70 1.97
C THR A 76 4.36 -9.40 2.15
N VAL A 77 5.42 -9.19 1.37
CA VAL A 77 6.22 -7.96 1.41
C VAL A 77 5.38 -6.74 1.06
N PHE A 78 4.47 -6.87 0.09
CA PHE A 78 3.55 -5.79 -0.29
C PHE A 78 2.59 -5.44 0.84
N VAL A 79 1.98 -6.43 1.50
CA VAL A 79 1.10 -6.19 2.65
C VAL A 79 1.84 -5.47 3.77
N VAL A 80 3.03 -5.95 4.14
CA VAL A 80 3.84 -5.31 5.18
C VAL A 80 4.20 -3.87 4.81
N TRP A 81 4.58 -3.63 3.55
CA TRP A 81 4.89 -2.29 3.05
C TRP A 81 3.67 -1.36 3.09
N VAL A 82 2.51 -1.80 2.59
CA VAL A 82 1.25 -1.04 2.60
C VAL A 82 0.87 -0.64 4.02
N HIS A 83 0.88 -1.60 4.96
CA HIS A 83 0.54 -1.33 6.36
C HIS A 83 1.54 -0.36 7.01
N GLY A 84 2.83 -0.48 6.71
CA GLY A 84 3.86 0.42 7.22
C GLY A 84 3.67 1.86 6.74
N VAL A 85 3.43 2.02 5.43
CA VAL A 85 3.19 3.32 4.80
C VAL A 85 1.91 3.97 5.32
N TYR A 86 0.81 3.22 5.41
CA TYR A 86 -0.47 3.73 5.95
C TYR A 86 -0.33 4.17 7.42
N LYS A 87 0.30 3.36 8.28
CA LYS A 87 0.53 3.72 9.70
C LYS A 87 1.34 5.00 9.83
N TYR A 88 2.39 5.16 9.01
CA TYR A 88 3.20 6.37 8.99
C TYR A 88 2.38 7.59 8.57
N GLY A 89 1.65 7.49 7.46
CA GLY A 89 0.80 8.57 6.95
C GLY A 89 -0.26 9.02 7.95
N MET A 90 -0.94 8.07 8.61
CA MET A 90 -1.94 8.36 9.64
C MET A 90 -1.34 9.05 10.85
N ALA A 91 -0.19 8.58 11.35
CA ALA A 91 0.49 9.21 12.48
C ALA A 91 0.91 10.65 12.15
N LYS A 92 1.40 10.89 10.94
CA LYS A 92 1.77 12.23 10.45
C LYS A 92 0.55 13.15 10.36
N ALA A 93 -0.54 12.71 9.73
CA ALA A 93 -1.77 13.48 9.62
C ALA A 93 -2.34 13.84 11.01
N GLN A 94 -2.31 12.91 11.96
CA GLN A 94 -2.71 13.16 13.34
C GLN A 94 -1.81 14.18 14.04
N ALA A 95 -0.49 14.09 13.86
CA ALA A 95 0.46 15.05 14.44
C ALA A 95 0.24 16.47 13.90
N GLN A 96 -0.01 16.63 12.60
CA GLN A 96 -0.32 17.91 11.96
C GLN A 96 -1.63 18.52 12.49
N ARG A 97 -2.68 17.71 12.63
CA ARG A 97 -3.97 18.16 13.22
C ARG A 97 -3.81 18.64 14.66
N ARG A 98 -3.01 17.93 15.46
CA ARG A 98 -2.73 18.32 16.85
C ARG A 98 -1.93 19.62 16.93
N ALA A 99 -0.99 19.84 16.01
CA ALA A 99 -0.21 21.07 15.93
C ALA A 99 -1.08 22.28 15.51
N ALA A 100 -2.05 22.08 14.61
CA ALA A 100 -2.97 23.14 14.17
C ALA A 100 -4.05 23.52 15.20
N THR A 101 -4.19 22.74 16.28
CA THR A 101 -5.16 23.00 17.36
C THR A 101 -4.53 23.75 18.55
N LYS A 102 -3.23 24.07 18.49
CA LYS A 102 -2.52 24.90 19.46
C LYS A 102 -2.27 26.29 18.89
#